data_AF-A0A6J2D8G2-F1
#
_entry.id   AF-A0A6J2D8G2-F1
#
_cell.length_a   1.000
_cell.length_b   1.000
_cell.length_c   1.000
_cell.angle_alpha   90.00
_cell.angle_beta   90.00
_cell.angle_gamma   90.00
#
_symmetry.space_group_name_H-M   'P 1'
#
loop_
_entity.id
_entity.type
_entity.pdbx_description
1 polymer ?
#
loop_
_entity_poly.entity_id
_entity_poly.type
_entity_poly.pdbx_seq_one_letter_code
_entity_poly.pdbx_strand_id
1 'polypeptide(L)'
;MARVLIVGAGLTGSLCAALIRKELPRPVHLAVWDEAGDSGGRMTTARSPCNPESTVDLGAQYITCTPHYAQQHQSFYVDLLALGILKPLTSPIEGMVMKEGDCNFVAPQGVSSIIKHYLDESGADVYFRHCVTQINLRNDKWEVSKDEGPPELFDIVVLTMPVPQILQLQGDVANLISKCQRQQLESVSYSSRYALGLFYEAGTKIDVPWAGQYITSNPCIRFISIDNKKRNIGYKCCHQLPWPVDSSPQTFPCVWRGCVHPVQLRWLRHFCPKLNREEKYIVLEAILEGPETQMARMP
;
A
#
# COMPACT_ATOMS: atom_id res chain seq x y z
N MET A 1 20.68 27.43 4.00
CA MET A 1 20.12 26.13 4.41
C MET A 1 20.15 25.22 3.19
N ALA A 2 20.64 23.99 3.31
CA ALA A 2 20.65 23.05 2.18
C ALA A 2 19.21 22.62 1.88
N ARG A 3 18.87 22.52 0.59
CA ARG A 3 17.57 22.07 0.08
C ARG A 3 17.73 20.70 -0.56
N VAL A 4 17.03 19.71 -0.04
CA VAL A 4 17.00 18.35 -0.59
C VAL A 4 15.61 18.08 -1.12
N LEU A 5 15.54 17.61 -2.36
CA LEU A 5 14.32 17.08 -2.95
C LEU A 5 14.36 15.55 -2.96
N ILE A 6 13.29 14.91 -2.51
CA ILE A 6 13.04 13.49 -2.71
C ILE A 6 11.86 13.36 -3.67
N VAL A 7 12.05 12.65 -4.78
CA VAL A 7 11.01 12.40 -5.78
C VAL A 7 10.41 11.02 -5.53
N GLY A 8 9.15 11.01 -5.10
CA GLY A 8 8.35 9.85 -4.72
C GLY A 8 8.08 9.78 -3.22
N ALA A 9 6.81 9.95 -2.82
CA ALA A 9 6.27 9.73 -1.47
C ALA A 9 5.87 8.25 -1.26
N GLY A 10 6.72 7.32 -1.71
CA GLY A 10 6.60 5.88 -1.42
C GLY A 10 7.38 5.47 -0.17
N LEU A 11 7.45 4.16 0.12
CA LEU A 11 8.21 3.63 1.27
C LEU A 11 9.68 4.08 1.25
N THR A 12 10.35 3.95 0.10
CA THR A 12 11.77 4.32 -0.02
C THR A 12 11.99 5.82 0.20
N GLY A 13 11.16 6.68 -0.41
CA GLY A 13 11.31 8.12 -0.30
C GLY A 13 10.96 8.66 1.09
N SER A 14 9.88 8.18 1.70
CA SER A 14 9.51 8.55 3.07
C SER A 14 10.55 8.12 4.10
N LEU A 15 11.04 6.87 4.02
CA LEU A 15 12.11 6.39 4.89
C LEU A 15 13.43 7.17 4.66
N CYS A 16 13.76 7.49 3.41
CA CYS A 16 14.92 8.32 3.09
C CYS A 16 14.81 9.70 3.75
N ALA A 17 13.64 10.34 3.68
CA ALA A 17 13.40 11.63 4.34
C ALA A 17 13.59 11.54 5.86
N ALA A 18 13.02 10.52 6.50
CA ALA A 18 13.15 10.28 7.94
C ALA A 18 14.61 10.06 8.36
N LEU A 19 15.34 9.21 7.62
CA LEU A 19 16.75 8.95 7.90
C LEU A 19 17.63 10.19 7.69
N ILE A 20 17.39 10.99 6.64
CA ILE A 20 18.12 12.24 6.43
C ILE A 20 17.88 13.20 7.59
N ARG A 21 16.63 13.32 8.07
CA ARG A 21 16.30 14.14 9.23
C ARG A 21 17.01 13.68 10.50
N LYS A 22 17.09 12.37 10.72
CA LYS A 22 17.72 11.76 11.90
C LYS A 22 19.24 11.92 11.91
N GLU A 23 19.89 11.73 10.76
CA GLU A 23 21.36 11.70 10.66
C GLU A 23 21.99 13.08 10.50
N LEU A 24 21.24 14.09 10.02
CA LEU A 24 21.80 15.43 9.79
C LEU A 24 21.57 16.37 10.99
N PRO A 25 22.64 16.77 11.72
CA PRO A 25 22.51 17.66 12.87
C PRO A 25 22.24 19.13 12.49
N ARG A 26 22.37 19.48 11.21
CA ARG A 26 22.12 20.83 10.70
C ARG A 26 20.71 20.92 10.14
N PRO A 27 20.03 22.08 10.27
CA PRO A 27 18.72 22.24 9.68
C PRO A 27 18.84 22.18 8.15
N VAL A 28 18.16 21.20 7.56
CA VAL A 28 17.99 20.98 6.12
C VAL A 28 16.52 21.15 5.78
N HIS A 29 16.25 21.81 4.66
CA HIS A 29 14.92 21.91 4.08
C HIS A 29 14.67 20.67 3.23
N LEU A 30 13.74 19.82 3.66
CA LEU A 30 13.35 18.61 2.96
C LEU A 30 12.04 18.85 2.23
N ALA A 31 12.03 18.66 0.92
CA ALA A 31 10.82 18.60 0.12
C ALA A 31 10.64 17.18 -0.42
N VAL A 32 9.41 16.67 -0.39
CA VAL A 32 9.03 15.40 -1.02
C VAL A 32 7.99 15.72 -2.08
N TRP A 33 8.27 15.40 -3.35
CA TRP A 33 7.32 15.58 -4.44
C TRP A 33 6.81 14.24 -4.92
N ASP A 34 5.50 14.12 -5.10
CA ASP A 34 4.87 12.95 -5.70
C ASP A 34 3.86 13.38 -6.78
N GLU A 35 3.81 12.63 -7.87
CA GLU A 35 2.84 12.82 -8.95
C GLU A 35 1.41 12.48 -8.49
N ALA A 36 1.26 11.50 -7.59
CA ALA A 36 -0.04 11.06 -7.11
C ALA A 36 -0.71 12.10 -6.18
N GLY A 37 -2.01 11.92 -5.96
CA GLY A 37 -2.80 12.76 -5.06
C GLY A 37 -2.71 12.41 -3.57
N ASP A 38 -2.03 11.33 -3.20
CA ASP A 38 -1.73 10.93 -1.80
C ASP A 38 -0.42 10.11 -1.79
N SER A 39 0.17 9.98 -0.61
CA SER A 39 1.35 9.18 -0.31
C SER A 39 1.07 7.67 -0.31
N GLY A 40 2.12 6.87 -0.46
CA GLY A 40 2.10 5.42 -0.32
C GLY A 40 2.59 4.66 -1.55
N GLY A 41 2.35 5.20 -2.75
CA GLY A 41 2.73 4.57 -4.02
C GLY A 41 2.17 3.15 -4.15
N ARG A 42 3.06 2.14 -4.25
CA ARG A 42 2.65 0.72 -4.28
C ARG A 42 2.21 0.15 -2.92
N MET A 43 2.17 1.00 -1.89
CA MET A 43 1.63 0.74 -0.55
C MET A 43 0.48 1.72 -0.26
N THR A 44 -0.31 2.07 -1.28
CA THR A 44 -1.51 2.89 -1.13
C THR A 44 -2.63 2.12 -0.44
N THR A 45 -3.34 2.82 0.45
CA THR A 45 -4.62 2.38 1.00
C THR A 45 -5.72 3.28 0.43
N ALA A 46 -6.64 2.73 -0.36
CA ALA A 46 -7.80 3.47 -0.86
C ALA A 46 -8.93 3.48 0.18
N ARG A 47 -9.84 4.47 0.08
CA ARG A 47 -10.97 4.65 1.00
C ARG A 47 -12.29 4.62 0.22
N SER A 48 -13.34 4.13 0.86
CA SER A 48 -14.70 4.19 0.30
C SER A 48 -15.14 5.65 0.20
N PRO A 49 -15.71 6.09 -0.94
CA PRO A 49 -16.35 7.39 -1.05
C PRO A 49 -17.55 7.56 -0.11
N CYS A 50 -18.20 6.45 0.27
CA CYS A 50 -19.38 6.45 1.13
C CYS A 50 -19.03 6.40 2.62
N ASN A 51 -17.90 5.79 2.97
CA ASN A 51 -17.45 5.64 4.36
C ASN A 51 -15.91 5.71 4.46
N PRO A 52 -15.34 6.85 4.88
CA PRO A 52 -13.88 7.03 4.95
C PRO A 52 -13.15 6.04 5.88
N GLU A 53 -13.84 5.44 6.85
CA GLU A 53 -13.31 4.41 7.75
C GLU A 53 -13.17 3.04 7.05
N SER A 54 -13.85 2.86 5.93
CA SER A 54 -13.76 1.68 5.09
C SER A 54 -12.59 1.83 4.12
N THR A 55 -11.50 1.12 4.39
CA THR A 55 -10.25 1.28 3.67
C THR A 55 -9.73 -0.04 3.11
N VAL A 56 -9.03 -0.02 1.98
CA VAL A 56 -8.52 -1.20 1.26
C VAL A 56 -7.07 -1.01 0.84
N ASP A 57 -6.21 -2.00 1.07
CA ASP A 57 -4.80 -1.92 0.66
C ASP A 57 -4.59 -2.43 -0.77
N LEU A 58 -4.72 -1.58 -1.80
CA LEU A 58 -4.67 -2.01 -3.22
C LEU A 58 -3.31 -2.55 -3.70
N GLY A 59 -2.27 -2.38 -2.89
CA GLY A 59 -0.89 -2.70 -3.22
C GLY A 59 -0.34 -3.83 -2.36
N ALA A 60 0.69 -3.52 -1.56
CA ALA A 60 1.26 -4.48 -0.62
C ALA A 60 0.23 -4.90 0.43
N GLN A 61 0.04 -6.21 0.58
CA GLN A 61 -1.02 -6.78 1.43
C GLN A 61 -0.57 -6.98 2.88
N TYR A 62 0.68 -7.38 3.07
CA TYR A 62 1.31 -7.64 4.36
C TYR A 62 2.84 -7.61 4.16
N ILE A 63 3.59 -7.57 5.26
CA ILE A 63 5.05 -7.54 5.26
C ILE A 63 5.57 -8.86 5.82
N THR A 64 6.36 -9.57 5.03
CA THR A 64 7.06 -10.77 5.48
C THR A 64 8.48 -10.39 5.88
N CYS A 65 8.83 -10.68 7.13
CA CYS A 65 10.17 -10.51 7.68
C CYS A 65 10.84 -11.89 7.76
N THR A 66 11.92 -12.06 7.00
CA THR A 66 12.76 -13.26 7.07
C THR A 66 13.71 -13.18 8.26
N PRO A 67 14.25 -14.30 8.77
CA PRO A 67 15.22 -14.28 9.86
C PRO A 67 16.42 -13.36 9.62
N HIS A 68 16.89 -13.28 8.37
CA HIS A 68 17.98 -12.40 7.98
C HIS A 68 17.65 -10.91 8.20
N TYR A 69 16.50 -10.46 7.70
CA TYR A 69 16.09 -9.06 7.84
C TYR A 69 15.54 -8.73 9.22
N ALA A 70 15.07 -9.72 9.98
CA ALA A 70 14.71 -9.53 11.38
C ALA A 70 15.90 -9.06 12.22
N GLN A 71 17.11 -9.54 11.91
CA GLN A 71 18.34 -9.09 12.55
C GLN A 71 18.84 -7.77 11.96
N GLN A 72 18.95 -7.67 10.64
CA GLN A 72 19.54 -6.48 10.00
C GLN A 72 18.69 -5.22 10.15
N HIS A 73 17.37 -5.35 10.12
CA HIS A 73 16.42 -4.23 10.15
C HIS A 73 15.63 -4.20 11.47
N GLN A 74 16.19 -4.77 12.54
CA GLN A 74 15.49 -4.97 13.81
C GLN A 74 14.88 -3.68 14.36
N SER A 75 15.62 -2.58 14.35
CA SER A 75 15.17 -1.27 14.87
C SER A 75 13.88 -0.80 14.21
N PHE A 76 13.80 -0.86 12.88
CA PHE A 76 12.60 -0.46 12.14
C PHE A 76 11.37 -1.27 12.54
N TYR A 77 11.50 -2.59 12.71
CA TYR A 77 10.38 -3.42 13.14
C TYR A 77 9.98 -3.12 14.59
N VAL A 78 10.95 -2.96 15.49
CA VAL A 78 10.69 -2.64 16.91
C VAL A 78 9.94 -1.32 17.02
N ASP A 79 10.39 -0.27 16.32
CA ASP A 79 9.79 1.06 16.36
C ASP A 79 8.35 1.02 15.80
N LEU A 80 8.14 0.42 14.63
CA LEU A 80 6.81 0.32 14.02
C LEU A 80 5.83 -0.55 14.83
N LEU A 81 6.32 -1.58 15.52
CA LEU A 81 5.51 -2.40 16.43
C LEU A 81 5.16 -1.65 17.72
N ALA A 82 6.12 -0.94 18.30
CA ALA A 82 5.91 -0.15 19.52
C ALA A 82 4.87 0.97 19.32
N LEU A 83 4.86 1.58 18.13
CA LEU A 83 3.88 2.59 17.72
C LEU A 83 2.54 1.99 17.28
N GLY A 84 2.43 0.66 17.18
CA GLY A 84 1.22 -0.02 16.71
C GLY A 84 0.89 0.20 15.23
N ILE A 85 1.84 0.75 14.46
CA ILE A 85 1.74 0.93 13.00
C ILE A 85 1.76 -0.43 12.32
N LEU A 86 2.59 -1.35 12.82
CA LEU A 86 2.56 -2.76 12.46
C LEU A 86 2.01 -3.61 13.60
N LYS A 87 1.39 -4.73 13.24
CA LYS A 87 1.02 -5.83 14.14
C LYS A 87 1.29 -7.17 13.48
N PRO A 88 1.59 -8.23 14.26
CA PRO A 88 1.66 -9.58 13.71
C PRO A 88 0.38 -9.96 12.98
N LEU A 89 0.51 -10.58 11.81
CA LEU A 89 -0.61 -11.15 11.07
C LEU A 89 -1.07 -12.42 11.78
N THR A 90 -2.26 -12.37 12.39
CA THR A 90 -2.87 -13.51 13.08
C THR A 90 -3.96 -14.19 12.27
N SER A 91 -4.47 -13.51 11.24
CA SER A 91 -5.58 -14.01 10.43
C SER A 91 -5.09 -15.02 9.38
N PRO A 92 -5.82 -16.13 9.15
CA PRO A 92 -5.40 -17.17 8.23
C PRO A 92 -5.36 -16.71 6.77
N ILE A 93 -4.23 -16.93 6.09
CA ILE A 93 -4.08 -16.72 4.64
C ILE A 93 -3.86 -18.08 3.97
N GLU A 94 -4.82 -18.52 3.18
CA GLU A 94 -4.78 -19.82 2.51
C GLU A 94 -3.79 -19.80 1.33
N GLY A 95 -3.01 -20.88 1.20
CA GLY A 95 -1.99 -21.00 0.15
C GLY A 95 -0.74 -20.16 0.40
N MET A 96 -0.60 -19.54 1.57
CA MET A 96 0.62 -18.89 1.99
C MET A 96 1.72 -19.92 2.26
N VAL A 97 2.90 -19.70 1.68
CA VAL A 97 4.08 -20.52 1.95
C VAL A 97 4.93 -19.79 2.99
N MET A 98 5.14 -20.44 4.14
CA MET A 98 5.99 -19.95 5.22
C MET A 98 7.29 -20.74 5.24
N LYS A 99 8.43 -20.05 5.32
CA LYS A 99 9.70 -20.70 5.68
C LYS A 99 9.87 -20.66 7.19
N GLU A 100 10.72 -21.55 7.69
CA GLU A 100 11.05 -21.58 9.10
C GLU A 100 11.64 -20.24 9.55
N GLY A 101 11.03 -19.65 10.59
CA GLY A 101 11.43 -18.36 11.15
C GLY A 101 10.89 -17.12 10.42
N ASP A 102 10.10 -17.27 9.35
CA ASP A 102 9.40 -16.12 8.74
C ASP A 102 8.31 -15.59 9.68
N CYS A 103 8.21 -14.27 9.80
CA CYS A 103 7.17 -13.57 10.55
C CYS A 103 6.41 -12.61 9.62
N ASN A 104 5.08 -12.61 9.67
CA ASN A 104 4.27 -11.70 8.87
C ASN A 104 3.61 -10.63 9.71
N PHE A 105 3.50 -9.44 9.13
CA PHE A 105 2.92 -8.26 9.75
C PHE A 105 1.91 -7.59 8.84
N VAL A 106 0.91 -6.97 9.45
CA VAL A 106 -0.08 -6.11 8.78
C VAL A 106 -0.08 -4.74 9.43
N ALA A 107 -0.53 -3.74 8.69
CA ALA A 107 -0.74 -2.40 9.21
C ALA A 107 -2.23 -2.20 9.55
N PRO A 108 -2.63 -2.11 10.83
CA PRO A 108 -4.05 -2.03 11.21
C PRO A 108 -4.76 -0.82 10.60
N GLN A 109 -4.08 0.30 10.42
CA GLN A 109 -4.64 1.53 9.85
C GLN A 109 -4.49 1.60 8.31
N GLY A 110 -4.17 0.47 7.67
CA GLY A 110 -3.84 0.38 6.25
C GLY A 110 -2.34 0.53 6.01
N VAL A 111 -1.84 -0.13 4.98
CA VAL A 111 -0.39 -0.23 4.68
C VAL A 111 0.27 1.13 4.39
N SER A 112 -0.50 2.12 3.93
CA SER A 112 -0.02 3.49 3.73
C SER A 112 0.35 4.21 5.03
N SER A 113 -0.13 3.74 6.19
CA SER A 113 0.20 4.34 7.50
C SER A 113 1.70 4.32 7.83
N ILE A 114 2.45 3.35 7.29
CA ILE A 114 3.91 3.28 7.43
C ILE A 114 4.58 4.47 6.76
N ILE A 115 4.13 4.81 5.55
CA ILE A 115 4.67 5.91 4.75
C ILE A 115 4.32 7.24 5.41
N LYS A 116 3.06 7.39 5.86
CA LYS A 116 2.59 8.58 6.57
C LYS A 116 3.41 8.84 7.84
N HIS A 117 3.67 7.80 8.62
CA HIS A 117 4.54 7.90 9.79
C HIS A 117 5.94 8.42 9.46
N TYR A 118 6.62 7.85 8.44
CA TYR A 118 7.97 8.31 8.09
C TYR A 118 7.99 9.72 7.49
N LEU A 119 6.95 10.13 6.74
CA LEU A 119 6.82 11.51 6.28
C LEU A 119 6.65 12.47 7.46
N ASP A 120 5.78 12.13 8.42
CA ASP A 120 5.57 12.94 9.64
C ASP A 120 6.86 13.03 10.48
N GLU A 121 7.55 11.90 10.69
CA GLU A 121 8.83 11.85 11.42
C GLU A 121 9.91 12.70 10.74
N SER A 122 9.92 12.75 9.41
CA SER A 122 10.89 13.55 8.66
C SER A 122 10.67 15.06 8.79
N GLY A 123 9.43 15.50 9.07
CA GLY A 123 9.03 16.90 9.03
C GLY A 123 9.33 17.57 7.68
N ALA A 124 9.21 16.83 6.59
CA ALA A 124 9.43 17.34 5.24
C ALA A 124 8.16 18.03 4.70
N ASP A 125 8.34 19.02 3.82
CA ASP A 125 7.25 19.62 3.07
C ASP A 125 6.86 18.68 1.93
N VAL A 126 5.68 18.07 2.04
CA VAL A 126 5.18 17.07 1.07
C VAL A 126 4.23 17.74 0.08
N TYR A 127 4.53 17.61 -1.21
CA TYR A 127 3.76 18.18 -2.31
C TYR A 127 3.26 17.07 -3.23
N PHE A 128 1.94 16.93 -3.29
CA PHE A 128 1.24 16.01 -4.18
C PHE A 128 0.90 16.69 -5.51
N ARG A 129 0.65 15.90 -6.56
CA ARG A 129 0.43 16.40 -7.93
C ARG A 129 1.60 17.26 -8.43
N HIS A 130 2.81 16.88 -8.05
CA HIS A 130 4.06 17.49 -8.52
C HIS A 130 4.82 16.45 -9.35
N CYS A 131 4.47 16.33 -10.63
CA CYS A 131 5.11 15.36 -11.52
C CYS A 131 6.42 15.93 -12.05
N VAL A 132 7.56 15.38 -11.63
CA VAL A 132 8.88 15.84 -12.11
C VAL A 132 9.08 15.41 -13.56
N THR A 133 9.34 16.38 -14.44
CA THR A 133 9.49 16.14 -15.89
C THR A 133 10.93 16.32 -16.37
N GLN A 134 11.68 17.25 -15.77
CA GLN A 134 13.01 17.63 -16.22
C GLN A 134 13.91 18.02 -15.04
N ILE A 135 15.19 17.64 -15.11
CA ILE A 135 16.22 18.01 -14.13
C ILE A 135 17.46 18.53 -14.87
N ASN A 136 17.81 19.79 -14.64
CA ASN A 136 18.98 20.44 -15.24
C ASN A 136 19.99 20.89 -14.18
N LEU A 137 21.25 21.01 -14.57
CA LEU A 137 22.27 21.62 -13.73
C LEU A 137 22.40 23.10 -14.07
N ARG A 138 22.18 23.97 -13.09
CA ARG A 138 22.26 25.43 -13.22
C ARG A 138 23.04 26.01 -12.04
N ASN A 139 24.18 26.66 -12.32
CA ASN A 139 25.00 27.33 -11.31
C ASN A 139 25.29 26.44 -10.08
N ASP A 140 25.77 25.22 -10.32
CA ASP A 140 26.06 24.20 -9.30
C ASP A 140 24.86 23.74 -8.45
N LYS A 141 23.63 23.94 -8.94
CA LYS A 141 22.39 23.47 -8.32
C LYS A 141 21.50 22.73 -9.31
N TRP A 142 20.64 21.87 -8.78
CA TRP A 142 19.62 21.17 -9.56
C TRP A 142 18.40 22.05 -9.72
N GLU A 143 18.11 22.44 -10.96
CA GLU A 143 16.85 23.03 -11.36
C GLU A 143 15.89 21.90 -11.75
N VAL A 144 14.81 21.75 -10.97
CA VAL A 144 13.83 20.67 -11.14
C VAL A 144 12.51 21.27 -11.62
N SER A 145 12.11 20.87 -12.81
CA SER A 145 10.82 21.23 -13.41
C SER A 145 9.76 20.19 -13.09
N LYS A 146 8.54 20.68 -12.88
CA LYS A 146 7.32 19.89 -12.73
C LYS A 146 6.38 20.13 -13.91
N ASP A 147 5.37 19.29 -14.05
CA ASP A 147 4.31 19.39 -15.06
C ASP A 147 3.60 20.75 -15.07
N GLU A 148 3.33 21.30 -13.88
CA GLU A 148 2.72 22.63 -13.73
C GLU A 148 3.50 23.55 -12.78
N GLY A 149 3.63 24.82 -13.18
CA GLY A 149 4.28 25.86 -12.37
C GLY A 149 5.78 26.01 -12.64
N PRO A 150 6.44 26.96 -11.94
CA PRO A 150 7.84 27.26 -12.19
C PRO A 150 8.78 26.16 -11.65
N PRO A 151 9.98 26.03 -12.24
CA PRO A 151 11.01 25.15 -11.73
C PRO A 151 11.54 25.65 -10.38
N GLU A 152 12.11 24.74 -9.59
CA GLU A 152 12.68 25.04 -8.29
C GLU A 152 14.12 24.53 -8.16
N LEU A 153 14.93 25.24 -7.36
CA LEU A 153 16.34 24.92 -7.16
C LEU A 153 16.57 24.09 -5.89
N PHE A 154 17.34 23.02 -6.02
CA PHE A 154 17.75 22.13 -4.94
C PHE A 154 19.25 21.89 -4.97
N ASP A 155 19.84 21.64 -3.80
CA ASP A 155 21.25 21.26 -3.69
C ASP A 155 21.44 19.75 -3.94
N ILE A 156 20.44 18.93 -3.56
CA ILE A 156 20.44 17.47 -3.73
C ILE A 156 19.07 17.02 -4.24
N VAL A 157 19.06 16.04 -5.15
CA VAL A 157 17.84 15.36 -5.62
C VAL A 157 18.02 13.85 -5.45
N VAL A 158 17.05 13.20 -4.80
CA VAL A 158 16.99 11.74 -4.63
C VAL A 158 15.79 11.19 -5.39
N LEU A 159 16.03 10.29 -6.34
CA LEU A 159 14.97 9.69 -7.16
C LEU A 159 14.60 8.31 -6.60
N THR A 160 13.33 8.12 -6.25
CA THR A 160 12.85 6.85 -5.67
C THR A 160 11.73 6.18 -6.46
N MET A 161 11.32 6.80 -7.57
CA MET A 161 10.34 6.23 -8.48
C MET A 161 10.92 5.05 -9.29
N PRO A 162 10.07 4.15 -9.86
CA PRO A 162 10.53 3.02 -10.66
C PRO A 162 11.49 3.41 -11.78
N VAL A 163 12.47 2.55 -12.06
CA VAL A 163 13.55 2.83 -13.02
C VAL A 163 13.06 3.31 -14.40
N PRO A 164 12.01 2.72 -15.02
CA PRO A 164 11.47 3.23 -16.28
C PRO A 164 11.03 4.71 -16.23
N GLN A 165 10.52 5.18 -15.09
CA GLN A 165 10.12 6.59 -14.92
C GLN A 165 11.36 7.50 -14.78
N ILE A 166 12.43 7.03 -14.13
CA ILE A 166 13.72 7.75 -14.08
C ILE A 166 14.28 7.93 -15.50
N LEU A 167 14.22 6.88 -16.33
CA LEU A 167 14.73 6.91 -17.71
C LEU A 167 13.90 7.82 -18.64
N GLN A 168 12.69 8.21 -18.24
CA GLN A 168 11.82 9.14 -18.98
C GLN A 168 12.10 10.62 -18.65
N LEU A 169 12.85 10.90 -17.58
CA LEU A 169 13.22 12.27 -17.22
C LEU A 169 14.05 12.94 -18.31
N GLN A 170 13.71 14.19 -18.59
CA GLN A 170 14.42 15.02 -19.55
C GLN A 170 15.49 15.88 -18.86
N GLY A 171 16.29 16.59 -19.68
CA GLY A 171 17.30 17.53 -19.19
C GLY A 171 18.68 16.91 -19.01
N ASP A 172 19.55 17.62 -18.30
CA ASP A 172 20.95 17.23 -18.12
C ASP A 172 21.10 15.88 -17.40
N VAL A 173 20.12 15.50 -16.55
CA VAL A 173 20.13 14.20 -15.86
C VAL A 173 20.24 13.01 -16.83
N ALA A 174 19.64 13.10 -18.02
CA ALA A 174 19.70 12.04 -19.02
C ALA A 174 21.13 11.81 -19.56
N ASN A 175 21.95 12.86 -19.55
CA ASN A 175 23.34 12.86 -20.01
C ASN A 175 24.33 12.45 -18.91
N LEU A 176 23.95 12.58 -17.63
CA LEU A 176 24.78 12.14 -16.49
C LEU A 176 24.81 10.62 -16.33
N ILE A 177 23.81 9.92 -16.86
CA ILE A 177 23.75 8.47 -16.85
C ILE A 177 24.70 7.94 -17.92
N SER A 178 25.82 7.37 -17.50
CA SER A 178 26.78 6.75 -18.42
C SER A 178 26.14 5.60 -19.22
N LYS A 179 26.73 5.26 -20.38
CA LYS A 179 26.23 4.17 -21.23
C LYS A 179 26.09 2.84 -20.48
N CYS A 180 27.04 2.51 -19.61
CA CYS A 180 27.01 1.28 -18.80
C CYS A 180 25.86 1.32 -17.77
N GLN A 181 25.69 2.44 -17.05
CA GLN A 181 24.59 2.60 -16.11
C GLN A 181 23.23 2.55 -16.83
N ARG A 182 23.12 3.16 -18.01
CA ARG A 182 21.90 3.13 -18.82
C ARG A 182 21.52 1.69 -19.18
N GLN A 183 22.47 0.88 -19.65
CA GLN A 183 22.22 -0.54 -19.95
C GLN A 183 21.77 -1.34 -18.71
N GLN A 184 22.34 -1.06 -17.54
CA GLN A 184 21.91 -1.70 -16.29
C GLN A 184 20.48 -1.29 -15.92
N LEU A 185 20.14 -0.01 -16.04
CA LEU A 185 18.80 0.51 -15.74
C LEU A 185 17.76 -0.04 -16.72
N GLU A 186 18.08 -0.12 -18.01
CA GLU A 186 17.21 -0.69 -19.04
C GLU A 186 16.98 -2.20 -18.85
N SER A 187 17.88 -2.91 -18.15
CA SER A 187 17.69 -4.33 -17.82
C SER A 187 16.65 -4.57 -16.71
N VAL A 188 16.26 -3.52 -15.96
CA VAL A 188 15.31 -3.64 -14.86
C VAL A 188 13.89 -3.76 -15.41
N SER A 189 13.24 -4.88 -15.10
CA SER A 189 11.86 -5.16 -15.51
C SER A 189 10.93 -5.31 -14.30
N TYR A 190 9.67 -4.91 -14.50
CA TYR A 190 8.60 -5.03 -13.51
C TYR A 190 7.42 -5.77 -14.15
N SER A 191 6.76 -6.62 -13.39
CA SER A 191 5.49 -7.23 -13.80
C SER A 191 4.32 -6.25 -13.66
N SER A 192 3.29 -6.39 -14.48
CA SER A 192 2.06 -5.59 -14.40
C SER A 192 0.93 -6.34 -13.67
N ARG A 193 0.17 -5.63 -12.83
CA ARG A 193 -1.01 -6.17 -12.13
C ARG A 193 -2.10 -5.11 -12.01
N TYR A 194 -3.34 -5.56 -12.05
CA TYR A 194 -4.52 -4.79 -11.67
C TYR A 194 -4.91 -5.12 -10.22
N ALA A 195 -5.39 -4.13 -9.49
CA ALA A 195 -6.03 -4.30 -8.20
C ALA A 195 -7.47 -3.78 -8.28
N LEU A 196 -8.39 -4.45 -7.60
CA LEU A 196 -9.79 -4.08 -7.51
C LEU A 196 -10.23 -4.14 -6.06
N GLY A 197 -10.46 -2.96 -5.47
CA GLY A 197 -11.10 -2.81 -4.16
C GLY A 197 -12.62 -2.77 -4.30
N LEU A 198 -13.30 -3.62 -3.53
CA LEU A 198 -14.75 -3.71 -3.43
C LEU A 198 -15.16 -3.34 -2.00
N PHE A 199 -15.98 -2.30 -1.87
CA PHE A 199 -16.57 -1.87 -0.61
C PHE A 199 -18.03 -2.36 -0.54
N TYR A 200 -18.38 -2.97 0.59
CA TYR A 200 -19.71 -3.54 0.83
C TYR A 200 -20.34 -2.85 2.04
N GLU A 201 -21.67 -2.77 2.06
CA GLU A 201 -22.42 -2.16 3.16
C GLU A 201 -22.15 -2.79 4.52
N ALA A 202 -22.44 -1.99 5.54
CA ALA A 202 -22.29 -2.30 6.93
C ALA A 202 -22.90 -3.66 7.30
N GLY A 203 -22.10 -4.57 7.87
CA GLY A 203 -22.58 -5.86 8.36
C GLY A 203 -22.81 -6.94 7.30
N THR A 204 -22.49 -6.67 6.02
CA THR A 204 -22.36 -7.74 5.02
C THR A 204 -21.38 -8.80 5.54
N LYS A 205 -21.71 -10.09 5.44
CA LYS A 205 -20.83 -11.18 5.90
C LYS A 205 -20.28 -11.95 4.71
N ILE A 206 -18.95 -11.96 4.57
CA ILE A 206 -18.25 -12.90 3.69
C ILE A 206 -17.85 -14.10 4.56
N ASP A 207 -18.64 -15.16 4.48
CA ASP A 207 -18.48 -16.37 5.28
C ASP A 207 -17.48 -17.33 4.64
N VAL A 208 -16.20 -17.01 4.80
CA VAL A 208 -15.07 -17.88 4.46
C VAL A 208 -14.11 -17.94 5.66
N PRO A 209 -13.43 -19.08 5.87
CA PRO A 209 -12.60 -19.30 7.05
C PRO A 209 -11.26 -18.55 7.01
N TRP A 210 -10.88 -18.01 5.84
CA TRP A 210 -9.64 -17.27 5.61
C TRP A 210 -9.88 -15.75 5.53
N ALA A 211 -8.81 -14.98 5.75
CA ALA A 211 -8.76 -13.54 5.51
C ALA A 211 -8.07 -13.19 4.18
N GLY A 212 -7.36 -14.14 3.58
CA GLY A 212 -6.91 -14.05 2.20
C GLY A 212 -6.62 -15.43 1.62
N GLN A 213 -6.55 -15.52 0.30
CA GLN A 213 -6.32 -16.77 -0.40
C GLN A 213 -5.49 -16.53 -1.66
N TYR A 214 -4.41 -17.30 -1.81
CA TYR A 214 -3.67 -17.41 -3.06
C TYR A 214 -4.37 -18.37 -4.02
N ILE A 215 -4.56 -17.94 -5.28
CA ILE A 215 -5.30 -18.69 -6.29
C ILE A 215 -4.38 -18.98 -7.47
N THR A 216 -4.02 -20.26 -7.70
CA THR A 216 -3.15 -20.70 -8.80
C THR A 216 -3.92 -21.21 -10.02
N SER A 217 -5.15 -21.69 -9.81
CA SER A 217 -5.96 -22.34 -10.85
C SER A 217 -6.78 -21.37 -11.71
N ASN A 218 -6.87 -20.09 -11.31
CA ASN A 218 -7.63 -19.08 -12.03
C ASN A 218 -6.73 -18.30 -13.00
N PRO A 219 -7.14 -18.10 -14.27
CA PRO A 219 -6.31 -17.42 -15.27
C PRO A 219 -6.20 -15.90 -15.06
N CYS A 220 -7.05 -15.31 -14.22
CA CYS A 220 -7.11 -13.85 -14.03
C CYS A 220 -6.80 -13.44 -12.59
N ILE A 221 -7.36 -14.14 -11.60
CA ILE A 221 -7.26 -13.77 -10.19
C ILE A 221 -6.11 -14.54 -9.54
N ARG A 222 -5.17 -13.83 -8.93
CA ARG A 222 -4.01 -14.46 -8.26
C ARG A 222 -4.11 -14.46 -6.73
N PHE A 223 -4.80 -13.48 -6.17
CA PHE A 223 -4.94 -13.31 -4.74
C PHE A 223 -6.27 -12.61 -4.43
N ILE A 224 -6.92 -13.05 -3.36
CA ILE A 224 -8.10 -12.40 -2.79
C ILE A 224 -7.82 -12.08 -1.33
N SER A 225 -8.21 -10.89 -0.85
CA SER A 225 -8.21 -10.58 0.57
C SER A 225 -9.52 -9.97 1.05
N ILE A 226 -9.90 -10.37 2.26
CA ILE A 226 -10.92 -9.72 3.06
C ILE A 226 -10.20 -8.81 4.03
N ASP A 227 -10.01 -7.56 3.62
CA ASP A 227 -8.98 -6.68 4.17
C ASP A 227 -9.22 -6.31 5.65
N ASN A 228 -10.49 -6.12 6.04
CA ASN A 228 -10.87 -5.91 7.43
C ASN A 228 -10.61 -7.14 8.33
N LYS A 229 -10.85 -8.36 7.83
CA LYS A 229 -10.46 -9.60 8.52
C LYS A 229 -8.93 -9.73 8.58
N LYS A 230 -8.21 -9.40 7.50
CA LYS A 230 -6.74 -9.48 7.41
C LYS A 230 -6.09 -8.58 8.45
N ARG A 231 -6.55 -7.33 8.55
CA ARG A 231 -6.04 -6.34 9.51
C ARG A 231 -6.57 -6.54 10.94
N ASN A 232 -7.44 -7.53 11.15
CA ASN A 232 -8.12 -7.80 12.42
C ASN A 232 -8.78 -6.54 13.02
N ILE A 233 -9.37 -5.73 12.14
CA ILE A 233 -10.18 -4.57 12.53
C ILE A 233 -11.56 -5.14 12.78
N GLY A 234 -11.69 -5.83 13.91
CA GLY A 234 -12.96 -6.38 14.34
C GLY A 234 -14.00 -5.27 14.39
N TYR A 235 -15.19 -5.57 13.87
CA TYR A 235 -16.41 -4.85 14.21
C TYR A 235 -16.39 -4.56 15.70
N LYS A 236 -16.37 -3.28 16.10
CA LYS A 236 -16.68 -2.92 17.48
C LYS A 236 -18.13 -3.34 17.69
N CYS A 237 -18.33 -4.57 18.15
CA CYS A 237 -19.62 -5.06 18.59
C CYS A 237 -19.93 -4.24 19.85
N CYS A 238 -20.87 -3.30 19.75
CA CYS A 238 -21.47 -2.73 20.95
C CYS A 238 -22.10 -3.89 21.72
N HIS A 239 -21.57 -4.13 22.92
CA HIS A 239 -22.06 -5.05 23.95
C HIS A 239 -22.05 -6.55 23.62
N GLN A 240 -21.06 -7.24 24.19
CA GLN A 240 -21.30 -8.59 24.71
C GLN A 240 -22.30 -8.48 25.87
N LEU A 241 -23.57 -8.82 25.61
CA LEU A 241 -24.44 -9.34 26.66
C LEU A 241 -24.25 -10.87 26.69
N PRO A 242 -24.06 -11.47 27.88
CA PRO A 242 -23.83 -12.91 27.98
C PRO A 242 -25.17 -13.64 27.81
N TRP A 243 -25.19 -14.63 26.93
CA TRP A 243 -26.30 -15.60 26.84
C TRP A 243 -25.73 -17.01 26.70
N PRO A 244 -26.47 -18.02 27.19
CA PRO A 244 -25.92 -19.04 28.05
C PRO A 244 -25.35 -20.21 27.27
N VAL A 245 -24.51 -20.97 27.98
CA VAL A 245 -24.07 -22.30 27.59
C VAL A 245 -25.30 -23.15 27.31
N ASP A 246 -25.39 -23.69 26.09
CA ASP A 246 -26.17 -24.89 25.87
C ASP A 246 -25.42 -25.85 24.94
N SER A 247 -25.40 -27.10 25.37
CA SER A 247 -24.55 -28.17 24.88
C SER A 247 -25.35 -29.11 23.99
N SER A 248 -25.04 -29.19 22.68
CA SER A 248 -25.10 -30.43 21.89
C SER A 248 -24.54 -30.21 20.47
N PRO A 249 -23.89 -31.22 19.86
CA PRO A 249 -23.31 -31.10 18.53
C PRO A 249 -24.37 -31.46 17.46
N GLN A 250 -24.70 -30.51 16.58
CA GLN A 250 -25.53 -30.79 15.41
C GLN A 250 -24.80 -30.38 14.13
N THR A 251 -24.36 -31.39 13.39
CA THR A 251 -23.97 -31.35 11.99
C THR A 251 -25.17 -30.96 11.12
N PHE A 252 -25.09 -29.86 10.36
CA PHE A 252 -26.05 -29.50 9.30
C PHE A 252 -25.41 -28.54 8.27
N PRO A 253 -25.97 -28.43 7.05
CA PRO A 253 -25.31 -28.98 5.86
C PRO A 253 -24.77 -27.93 4.87
N CYS A 254 -23.93 -28.42 3.97
CA CYS A 254 -23.38 -27.77 2.78
C CYS A 254 -24.46 -27.13 1.89
N VAL A 255 -24.82 -25.85 2.08
CA VAL A 255 -25.62 -25.10 1.11
C VAL A 255 -25.24 -23.62 1.09
N TRP A 256 -24.07 -23.24 0.54
CA TRP A 256 -23.86 -21.88 0.01
C TRP A 256 -22.81 -21.87 -1.12
N ARG A 257 -23.21 -22.32 -2.32
CA ARG A 257 -22.53 -21.99 -3.60
C ARG A 257 -23.23 -20.84 -4.36
N GLY A 258 -24.22 -20.17 -3.75
CA GLY A 258 -25.28 -19.49 -4.50
C GLY A 258 -25.10 -18.02 -4.86
N CYS A 259 -24.72 -17.12 -3.94
CA CYS A 259 -25.09 -15.70 -4.13
C CYS A 259 -23.95 -14.68 -4.19
N VAL A 260 -22.72 -15.02 -3.78
CA VAL A 260 -21.56 -14.09 -3.90
C VAL A 260 -20.78 -14.32 -5.19
N HIS A 261 -20.71 -15.58 -5.64
CA HIS A 261 -20.05 -16.00 -6.86
C HIS A 261 -20.63 -15.36 -8.15
N PRO A 262 -21.97 -15.17 -8.30
CA PRO A 262 -22.52 -14.63 -9.54
C PRO A 262 -22.27 -13.13 -9.73
N VAL A 263 -22.27 -12.32 -8.67
CA VAL A 263 -22.11 -10.85 -8.81
C VAL A 263 -20.66 -10.50 -9.15
N GLN A 264 -19.71 -11.10 -8.42
CA GLN A 264 -18.28 -10.95 -8.69
C GLN A 264 -17.93 -11.50 -10.09
N LEU A 265 -18.43 -12.67 -10.49
CA LEU A 265 -18.22 -13.21 -11.85
C LEU A 265 -18.95 -12.42 -12.94
N ARG A 266 -20.13 -11.83 -12.68
CA ARG A 266 -20.88 -11.09 -13.71
C ARG A 266 -20.20 -9.76 -14.03
N TRP A 267 -19.63 -9.08 -13.02
CA TRP A 267 -18.75 -7.92 -13.21
C TRP A 267 -17.41 -8.31 -13.86
N LEU A 268 -16.77 -9.39 -13.41
CA LEU A 268 -15.53 -9.89 -14.03
C LEU A 268 -15.73 -10.35 -15.48
N ARG A 269 -16.84 -11.04 -15.81
CA ARG A 269 -17.18 -11.43 -17.20
C ARG A 269 -17.41 -10.22 -18.11
N HIS A 270 -17.82 -9.08 -17.57
CA HIS A 270 -17.94 -7.83 -18.32
C HIS A 270 -16.58 -7.18 -18.61
N PHE A 271 -15.61 -7.30 -17.69
CA PHE A 271 -14.26 -6.71 -17.83
C PHE A 271 -13.24 -7.62 -18.53
N CYS A 272 -13.31 -8.94 -18.34
CA CYS A 272 -12.36 -9.92 -18.91
C CYS A 272 -12.18 -9.88 -20.43
N PRO A 273 -13.21 -9.72 -21.29
CA PRO A 273 -13.00 -9.70 -22.74
C PRO A 273 -12.24 -8.46 -23.25
N LYS A 274 -12.00 -7.45 -22.39
CA LYS A 274 -11.24 -6.23 -22.73
C LYS A 274 -9.76 -6.27 -22.29
N LEU A 275 -9.35 -7.30 -21.54
CA LEU A 275 -7.96 -7.46 -21.07
C LEU A 275 -7.18 -8.28 -22.11
N ASN A 276 -6.55 -7.62 -23.07
CA ASN A 276 -5.66 -8.26 -24.05
C ASN A 276 -4.54 -9.04 -23.34
N ARG A 277 -4.24 -10.23 -23.90
CA ARG A 277 -3.35 -11.32 -23.45
C ARG A 277 -1.86 -10.94 -23.24
N GLU A 278 -1.61 -10.04 -22.32
CA GLU A 278 -0.30 -9.92 -21.66
C GLU A 278 -0.54 -10.01 -20.16
N GLU A 279 0.36 -10.66 -19.42
CA GLU A 279 0.27 -11.06 -18.00
C GLU A 279 -0.36 -9.99 -17.08
N LYS A 280 -1.70 -9.92 -17.07
CA LYS A 280 -2.51 -8.96 -16.33
C LYS A 280 -3.33 -9.74 -15.31
N TYR A 281 -2.89 -9.71 -14.06
CA TYR A 281 -3.58 -10.37 -12.95
C TYR A 281 -4.42 -9.36 -12.17
N ILE A 282 -5.59 -9.77 -11.67
CA ILE A 282 -6.43 -8.97 -10.78
C ILE A 282 -6.21 -9.45 -9.33
N VAL A 283 -5.84 -8.52 -8.45
CA VAL A 283 -5.97 -8.68 -7.00
C VAL A 283 -7.36 -8.20 -6.62
N LEU A 284 -8.18 -9.08 -6.06
CA LEU A 284 -9.52 -8.72 -5.60
C LEU A 284 -9.48 -8.50 -4.10
N GLU A 285 -9.90 -7.32 -3.68
CA GLU A 285 -10.05 -6.99 -2.26
C GLU A 285 -11.51 -6.72 -1.97
N ALA A 286 -12.03 -7.35 -0.93
CA ALA A 286 -13.42 -7.22 -0.50
C ALA A 286 -13.47 -6.71 0.94
N ILE A 287 -14.19 -5.62 1.19
CA ILE A 287 -14.34 -5.03 2.52
C ILE A 287 -15.80 -4.95 2.92
N LEU A 288 -16.07 -5.41 4.12
CA LEU A 288 -17.37 -5.30 4.73
C LEU A 288 -17.36 -4.07 5.64
N GLU A 289 -18.18 -3.06 5.35
CA GLU A 289 -18.30 -1.87 6.19
C GLU A 289 -18.80 -2.25 7.60
N GLY A 290 -18.51 -1.39 8.59
CA GLY A 290 -18.97 -1.50 9.98
C GLY A 290 -20.35 -0.86 10.20
N PRO A 291 -21.13 -1.24 11.25
CA PRO A 291 -22.46 -0.69 11.51
C PRO A 291 -22.42 0.82 11.73
N GLU A 292 -23.37 1.52 11.10
CA GLU A 292 -23.66 2.93 11.36
C GLU A 292 -23.97 3.15 12.84
N THR A 293 -23.28 4.11 13.45
CA THR A 293 -23.74 4.62 14.75
C THR A 293 -24.93 5.52 14.46
N GLN A 294 -26.14 5.05 14.75
CA GLN A 294 -27.34 5.89 14.69
C GLN A 294 -27.12 7.10 15.61
N MET A 295 -26.93 8.28 15.03
CA MET A 295 -27.15 9.54 15.74
C MET A 295 -28.61 9.54 16.19
N ALA A 296 -28.83 9.35 17.48
CA ALA A 296 -30.11 9.62 18.11
C ALA A 296 -30.50 11.08 17.81
N ARG A 297 -31.44 11.27 16.89
CA ARG A 297 -32.23 12.49 16.84
C ARG A 297 -33.14 12.46 18.07
N MET A 298 -32.77 13.22 19.10
CA MET A 298 -33.74 13.62 20.12
C MET A 298 -34.46 14.90 19.64
N PRO A 299 -35.79 15.00 19.82
CA PRO A 299 -36.52 16.26 19.68
C PRO A 299 -36.13 17.27 20.77
#